data_AF-A0A2A4X194-F1
#
_entry.id   AF-A0A2A4X194-F1
#
_cell.length_a   1.000
_cell.length_b   1.000
_cell.length_c   1.000
_cell.angle_alpha   90.00
_cell.angle_beta   90.00
_cell.angle_gamma   90.00
#
_symmetry.space_group_name_H-M   'P 1'
#
loop_
_entity.id
_entity.type
_entity.pdbx_description
1 polymer ?
#
loop_
_entity_poly.entity_id
_entity_poly.type
_entity_poly.pdbx_seq_one_letter_code
_entity_poly.pdbx_strand_id
1 'polypeptide(L)'
;MKMSNSKSRAHRYSMTGFSTMLLLAFSSIAFAQGGGPGGGGPDGGNNDGQNLQPLGDAPAPDENPITESKRVLGKILFWDEQLSSDDTVAYGTCHKPAAGGCW
;
A
#
# COMPACT_ATOMS: atom_id res chain seq x y z
N MET A 1 -62.94 -34.41 -20.78
CA MET A 1 -61.95 -33.32 -20.90
C MET A 1 -61.58 -32.76 -19.53
N LYS A 2 -60.28 -32.72 -19.18
CA LYS A 2 -59.59 -31.53 -18.64
C LYS A 2 -58.08 -31.81 -18.57
N MET A 3 -57.35 -31.29 -19.53
CA MET A 3 -55.88 -31.28 -19.53
C MET A 3 -55.38 -30.03 -18.79
N SER A 4 -54.16 -30.17 -18.21
CA SER A 4 -53.21 -29.12 -17.83
C SER A 4 -53.23 -28.57 -16.40
N ASN A 5 -52.11 -28.77 -15.67
CA ASN A 5 -51.28 -27.65 -15.20
C ASN A 5 -49.85 -28.10 -14.80
N SER A 6 -49.06 -28.58 -15.77
CA SER A 6 -47.63 -28.89 -15.60
C SER A 6 -46.76 -27.61 -15.55
N LYS A 7 -47.26 -26.50 -16.10
CA LYS A 7 -46.50 -25.25 -16.30
C LYS A 7 -46.11 -24.54 -15.00
N SER A 8 -46.88 -24.65 -13.91
CA SER A 8 -46.61 -23.90 -12.67
C SER A 8 -45.57 -24.54 -11.73
N ARG A 9 -45.27 -25.83 -11.89
CA ARG A 9 -44.24 -26.51 -11.08
C ARG A 9 -42.85 -26.31 -11.71
N ALA A 10 -42.73 -26.43 -13.02
CA ALA A 10 -41.47 -26.19 -13.74
C ALA A 10 -40.89 -24.79 -13.53
N HIS A 11 -41.75 -23.75 -13.49
CA HIS A 11 -41.32 -22.37 -13.28
C HIS A 11 -40.72 -22.13 -11.87
N ARG A 12 -41.17 -22.87 -10.85
CA ARG A 12 -40.71 -22.72 -9.47
C ARG A 12 -39.35 -23.35 -9.21
N TYR A 13 -38.96 -24.35 -9.99
CA TYR A 13 -37.62 -24.95 -9.96
C TYR A 13 -36.60 -24.20 -10.85
N SER A 14 -37.08 -23.44 -11.85
CA SER A 14 -36.23 -22.69 -12.77
C SER A 14 -35.64 -21.40 -12.16
N MET A 15 -36.44 -20.61 -11.44
CA MET A 15 -35.93 -19.36 -10.82
C MET A 15 -35.07 -19.60 -9.56
N THR A 16 -35.42 -20.58 -8.71
CA THR A 16 -34.59 -20.93 -7.54
C THR A 16 -33.29 -21.59 -7.98
N GLY A 17 -33.30 -22.41 -9.04
CA GLY A 17 -32.09 -23.03 -9.59
C GLY A 17 -31.11 -22.02 -10.21
N PHE A 18 -31.60 -21.01 -10.92
CA PHE A 18 -30.76 -19.93 -11.46
C PHE A 18 -30.17 -19.04 -10.35
N SER A 19 -30.95 -18.74 -9.32
CA SER A 19 -30.49 -17.93 -8.19
C SER A 19 -29.43 -18.64 -7.33
N THR A 20 -29.60 -19.95 -7.08
CA THR A 20 -28.58 -20.74 -6.36
C THR A 20 -27.33 -20.97 -7.20
N MET A 21 -27.45 -21.19 -8.51
CA MET A 21 -26.30 -21.26 -9.42
C MET A 21 -25.54 -19.94 -9.50
N LEU A 22 -26.24 -18.80 -9.53
CA LEU A 22 -25.62 -17.48 -9.55
C LEU A 22 -24.87 -17.19 -8.24
N LEU A 23 -25.48 -17.45 -7.08
CA LEU A 23 -24.84 -17.26 -5.77
C LEU A 23 -23.64 -18.20 -5.53
N LEU A 24 -23.70 -19.45 -6.01
CA LEU A 24 -22.56 -20.37 -5.95
C LEU A 24 -21.42 -19.96 -6.89
N ALA A 25 -21.73 -19.47 -8.09
CA ALA A 25 -20.73 -18.95 -9.03
C ALA A 25 -19.99 -17.71 -8.50
N PHE A 26 -20.68 -16.79 -7.81
CA PHE A 26 -20.04 -15.64 -7.18
C PHE A 26 -19.16 -16.00 -5.97
N SER A 27 -19.47 -17.09 -5.25
CA SER A 27 -18.64 -17.55 -4.12
C SER A 27 -17.34 -18.24 -4.56
N SER A 28 -17.28 -18.81 -5.77
CA SER A 28 -16.06 -19.42 -6.32
C SER A 28 -15.07 -18.41 -6.91
N ILE A 29 -15.51 -17.19 -7.23
CA ILE A 29 -14.63 -16.12 -7.74
C ILE A 29 -13.73 -15.55 -6.63
N ALA A 30 -14.07 -15.75 -5.35
CA ALA A 30 -13.28 -15.24 -4.23
C ALA A 30 -12.02 -16.05 -3.88
N PHE A 31 -11.83 -17.27 -4.39
CA PHE A 31 -10.73 -18.16 -3.95
C PHE A 31 -9.78 -18.68 -5.05
N ALA A 32 -9.98 -18.33 -6.32
CA ALA A 32 -9.09 -18.77 -7.40
C ALA A 32 -7.95 -17.79 -7.74
N GLN A 33 -7.81 -16.68 -7.00
CA GLN A 33 -6.63 -15.80 -7.05
C GLN A 33 -5.71 -16.03 -5.83
N GLY A 34 -5.46 -17.30 -5.51
CA GLY A 34 -4.28 -17.72 -4.76
C GLY A 34 -3.06 -17.69 -5.66
N GLY A 35 -2.70 -16.52 -6.16
CA GLY A 35 -1.50 -16.26 -6.95
C GLY A 35 -0.76 -15.09 -6.35
N GLY A 36 -0.02 -15.34 -5.27
CA GLY A 36 0.96 -14.37 -4.76
C GLY A 36 2.14 -14.29 -5.74
N PRO A 37 2.51 -13.12 -6.25
CA PRO A 37 3.71 -12.99 -7.07
C PRO A 37 4.90 -12.66 -6.16
N GLY A 38 5.43 -13.68 -5.50
CA GLY A 38 6.75 -13.66 -4.88
C GLY A 38 7.76 -14.39 -5.76
N GLY A 39 7.76 -14.10 -7.07
CA GLY A 39 8.72 -14.64 -8.02
C GLY A 39 9.97 -13.77 -7.99
N GLY A 40 11.05 -14.28 -7.42
CA GLY A 40 12.39 -13.72 -7.65
C GLY A 40 12.84 -14.06 -9.08
N GLY A 41 13.32 -13.05 -9.80
CA GLY A 41 14.01 -13.19 -11.09
C GLY A 41 14.82 -11.91 -11.38
N PRO A 42 16.05 -12.04 -11.90
CA PRO A 42 17.00 -10.93 -12.08
C PRO A 42 16.68 -10.12 -13.34
N ASP A 43 17.53 -9.12 -13.61
CA ASP A 43 17.63 -8.30 -14.84
C ASP A 43 17.02 -6.90 -14.61
N GLY A 44 17.77 -5.80 -14.53
CA GLY A 44 18.91 -5.43 -15.36
C GLY A 44 18.48 -4.31 -16.32
N GLY A 45 18.17 -3.11 -15.79
CA GLY A 45 17.64 -1.97 -16.57
C GLY A 45 16.21 -2.21 -17.06
N ASN A 46 15.26 -1.27 -17.02
CA ASN A 46 15.30 0.02 -17.67
C ASN A 46 14.25 0.96 -17.01
N ASN A 47 14.34 2.27 -17.25
CA ASN A 47 13.33 3.23 -16.76
C ASN A 47 12.04 3.10 -17.59
N ASP A 48 11.16 2.19 -17.20
CA ASP A 48 9.96 1.77 -17.95
C ASP A 48 8.78 2.76 -17.82
N GLY A 49 9.02 4.06 -17.90
CA GLY A 49 7.96 5.07 -17.87
C GLY A 49 7.48 5.44 -16.45
N GLN A 50 8.43 5.71 -15.54
CA GLN A 50 8.09 6.32 -14.26
C GLN A 50 7.43 7.69 -14.53
N ASN A 51 6.15 7.83 -14.19
CA ASN A 51 5.51 9.13 -14.03
C ASN A 51 6.22 9.78 -12.85
N LEU A 52 7.17 10.67 -13.13
CA LEU A 52 7.94 11.37 -12.11
C LEU A 52 7.22 12.67 -11.81
N GLN A 53 6.32 12.64 -10.83
CA GLN A 53 5.74 13.86 -10.29
C GLN A 53 6.73 14.52 -9.31
N PRO A 54 6.75 15.86 -9.23
CA PRO A 54 7.48 16.56 -8.18
C PRO A 54 7.06 16.08 -6.80
N LEU A 55 8.02 15.97 -5.88
CA LEU A 55 7.70 15.76 -4.49
C LEU A 55 6.90 16.97 -3.98
N GLY A 56 5.77 16.72 -3.32
CA GLY A 56 4.97 17.76 -2.69
C GLY A 56 5.66 18.35 -1.45
N ASP A 57 4.93 19.18 -0.73
CA ASP A 57 5.43 19.74 0.54
C ASP A 57 5.66 18.63 1.58
N ALA A 58 6.63 18.87 2.48
CA ALA A 58 6.90 17.97 3.58
C ALA A 58 5.64 17.85 4.49
N PRO A 59 5.18 16.64 4.81
CA PRO A 59 4.01 16.46 5.68
C PRO A 59 4.33 16.94 7.09
N ALA A 60 3.41 17.68 7.70
CA ALA A 60 3.49 18.11 9.10
C ALA A 60 2.45 17.33 9.93
N PRO A 61 2.88 16.49 10.89
CA PRO A 61 1.96 15.82 11.81
C PRO A 61 1.24 16.81 12.73
N ASP A 62 -0.04 16.56 13.03
CA ASP A 62 -0.85 17.44 13.88
C ASP A 62 -0.28 17.54 15.31
N GLU A 63 0.28 16.45 15.84
CA GLU A 63 0.89 16.41 17.17
C GLU A 63 2.29 17.06 17.22
N ASN A 64 2.94 17.23 16.06
CA ASN A 64 4.22 17.92 15.98
C ASN A 64 4.25 18.92 14.80
N PRO A 65 3.51 20.04 14.92
CA PRO A 65 3.53 21.07 13.89
C PRO A 65 4.93 21.65 13.73
N ILE A 66 5.31 21.89 12.47
CA ILE A 66 6.58 22.54 12.15
C ILE A 66 6.48 24.01 12.57
N THR A 67 7.38 24.41 13.47
CA THR A 67 7.60 25.82 13.80
C THR A 67 9.07 26.13 13.56
N GLU A 68 9.37 27.40 13.31
CA GLU A 68 10.75 27.81 13.03
C GLU A 68 11.70 27.49 14.19
N SER A 69 11.25 27.71 15.43
CA SER A 69 12.01 27.37 16.63
C SER A 69 12.36 25.88 16.71
N LYS A 70 11.39 24.99 16.45
CA LYS A 70 11.62 23.54 16.41
C LYS A 70 12.54 23.13 15.26
N ARG A 71 12.42 23.75 14.09
CA ARG A 71 13.27 23.47 12.93
C ARG A 71 14.72 23.83 13.21
N VAL A 72 14.97 24.99 13.80
CA VAL A 72 16.32 25.43 14.19
C VAL A 72 16.89 24.55 15.29
N LEU A 73 16.10 24.26 16.33
CA LEU A 73 16.51 23.35 17.39
C LEU A 73 16.87 21.96 16.85
N GLY A 74 16.02 21.38 16.01
CA GLY A 74 16.29 20.08 15.38
C GLY A 74 17.56 20.09 14.52
N LYS A 75 17.84 21.20 13.82
CA LYS A 75 19.10 21.36 13.06
C LYS A 75 20.33 21.38 13.98
N ILE A 76 20.24 22.03 15.14
CA ILE A 76 21.34 22.06 16.12
C ILE A 76 21.58 20.64 16.64
N LEU A 77 20.52 19.98 17.13
CA LEU A 77 20.59 18.63 17.69
C LEU A 77 21.08 17.59 16.68
N PHE A 78 20.78 17.75 15.39
CA PHE A 78 21.26 16.83 14.34
C PHE A 78 22.79 16.81 14.23
N TRP A 79 23.47 17.89 14.61
CA TRP A 79 24.93 18.03 14.59
C TRP A 79 25.54 18.00 15.99
N ASP A 80 24.77 17.66 17.02
CA ASP A 80 25.24 17.61 18.39
C ASP A 80 25.76 16.21 18.72
N GLU A 81 27.06 16.12 19.01
CA GLU A 81 27.71 14.86 19.41
C GLU A 81 27.29 14.44 20.81
N GLN A 82 26.80 15.36 21.66
CA GLN A 82 26.37 15.05 23.03
C GLN A 82 25.13 14.16 23.11
N LEU A 83 24.51 13.85 21.95
CA LEU A 83 23.42 12.89 21.86
C LEU A 83 23.91 11.44 21.70
N SER A 84 25.20 11.19 21.40
CA SER A 84 25.77 9.84 21.50
C SER A 84 26.14 9.50 22.94
N SER A 85 26.30 8.20 23.22
CA SER A 85 26.65 7.72 24.56
C SER A 85 28.04 8.13 25.04
N ASP A 86 28.91 8.55 24.12
CA ASP A 86 30.33 8.81 24.35
C ASP A 86 30.77 10.19 23.81
N ASP A 87 29.82 11.03 23.41
CA ASP A 87 30.05 12.37 22.88
C ASP A 87 30.96 12.43 21.63
N THR A 88 30.99 11.39 20.79
CA THR A 88 31.88 11.33 19.61
C THR A 88 31.17 11.30 18.26
N VAL A 89 29.84 11.09 18.21
CA VAL A 89 29.10 10.90 16.95
C VAL A 89 27.77 11.66 16.98
N ALA A 90 27.55 12.55 16.02
CA ALA A 90 26.25 13.15 15.76
C ALA A 90 25.48 12.37 14.67
N TYR A 91 24.18 12.64 14.50
CA TYR A 91 23.43 12.09 13.36
C TYR A 91 24.02 12.52 12.02
N GLY A 92 24.48 13.76 11.92
CA GLY A 92 25.13 14.32 10.73
C GLY A 92 26.51 13.71 10.41
N THR A 93 27.12 13.00 11.36
CA THR A 93 28.35 12.25 11.13
C THR A 93 28.08 11.21 10.03
N CYS A 94 26.99 10.42 10.15
CA CYS A 94 26.61 9.42 9.14
C CYS A 94 25.68 9.90 8.02
N HIS A 95 24.78 10.83 8.32
CA HIS A 95 23.77 11.28 7.36
C HIS A 95 24.14 12.63 6.75
N LYS A 96 25.24 12.69 5.98
CA LYS A 96 25.75 13.94 5.41
C LYS A 96 24.85 14.45 4.28
N PRO A 97 24.21 15.63 4.40
CA PRO A 97 23.34 16.15 3.34
C PRO A 97 24.07 16.39 2.02
N ALA A 98 25.36 16.80 2.08
CA ALA A 98 26.18 17.06 0.89
C ALA A 98 26.53 15.80 0.07
N ALA A 99 26.38 14.61 0.66
CA ALA A 99 26.63 13.32 0.03
C ALA A 99 25.33 12.51 -0.14
N GLY A 100 24.17 13.18 -0.23
CA GLY A 100 22.88 12.50 -0.39
C GLY A 100 22.43 11.70 0.84
N GLY A 101 23.02 11.92 2.01
CA GLY A 101 22.68 11.25 3.26
C GLY A 101 23.48 9.97 3.55
N CYS A 102 24.49 9.64 2.75
CA CYS A 102 25.47 8.60 3.04
C CYS A 102 26.87 9.17 3.33
N TRP A 103 27.78 8.31 3.77
CA TRP A 103 29.19 8.63 4.03
C TRP A 103 30.02 8.74 2.76
#